data_AF-A0A9E0Z4A9-F1
#
_entry.id   AF-A0A9E0Z4A9-F1
#
_cell.length_a   1.000
_cell.length_b   1.000
_cell.length_c   1.000
_cell.angle_alpha   90.00
_cell.angle_beta   90.00
_cell.angle_gamma   90.00
#
_symmetry.space_group_name_H-M   'P 1'
#
loop_
_entity.id
_entity.type
_entity.pdbx_description
1 polymer ?
#
loop_
_entity_poly.entity_id
_entity_poly.type
_entity_poly.pdbx_seq_one_letter_code
_entity_poly.pdbx_strand_id
1 'polypeptide(L)' 'MQNIKYPPINRSWFQCPFCGTKLAIYDNTALLSGGIFVKCKTCKKEIELKK' A
#
# COMPACT_ATOMS: atom_id res chain seq x y z
N MET A 1 -7.29 -5.60 -34.71
CA MET A 1 -7.30 -5.99 -33.30
C MET A 1 -6.73 -4.83 -32.50
N GLN A 2 -7.58 -4.02 -31.86
CA GLN A 2 -7.08 -2.90 -31.06
C GLN A 2 -6.50 -3.47 -29.76
N ASN A 3 -5.18 -3.38 -29.59
CA ASN A 3 -4.50 -3.71 -28.35
C ASN A 3 -4.95 -2.72 -27.27
N ILE A 4 -5.94 -3.12 -26.47
CA ILE A 4 -6.33 -2.40 -25.26
C ILE A 4 -5.13 -2.46 -24.31
N LYS A 5 -4.30 -1.41 -24.35
CA LYS A 5 -3.25 -1.20 -23.35
C LYS A 5 -3.97 -0.79 -22.07
N TYR A 6 -4.34 -1.77 -21.25
CA TYR A 6 -4.83 -1.51 -19.90
C TYR A 6 -3.85 -0.54 -19.21
N PRO A 7 -4.33 0.51 -18.52
CA PRO A 7 -3.43 1.35 -17.75
C PRO A 7 -2.69 0.45 -16.75
N PRO A 8 -1.36 0.54 -16.63
CA PRO A 8 -0.56 -0.36 -15.80
C PRO A 8 -0.68 0.05 -14.32
N ILE A 9 -1.91 0.21 -13.83
CA ILE A 9 -2.24 0.61 -12.46
C ILE A 9 -2.36 -0.68 -11.65
N ASN A 10 -1.30 -1.02 -10.94
CA ASN A 10 -1.19 -2.26 -10.17
C ASN A 10 -1.36 -1.95 -8.69
N ARG A 11 -2.53 -2.35 -8.15
CA ARG A 11 -2.87 -2.15 -6.74
C ARG A 11 -2.33 -3.30 -5.88
N SER A 12 -1.57 -2.94 -4.86
CA SER A 12 -1.01 -3.89 -3.90
C SER A 12 -1.42 -3.52 -2.48
N TRP A 13 -1.55 -4.54 -1.64
CA TRP A 13 -1.81 -4.34 -0.22
C TRP A 13 -0.51 -4.10 0.53
N PHE A 14 -0.46 -3.03 1.30
CA PHE A 14 0.54 -2.88 2.34
C PHE A 14 0.12 -3.72 3.54
N GLN A 15 0.98 -4.66 3.92
CA GLN A 15 0.79 -5.50 5.09
C GLN A 15 1.55 -4.93 6.28
N CYS A 16 0.93 -5.00 7.45
CA CYS A 16 1.59 -4.66 8.70
C CYS A 16 2.80 -5.58 8.92
N PRO A 17 4.02 -5.04 9.14
CA PRO A 17 5.21 -5.86 9.37
C PRO A 17 5.16 -6.64 10.70
N PHE A 18 4.29 -6.23 11.63
CA PHE A 18 4.19 -6.86 12.95
C PHE A 18 3.16 -7.98 13.02
N CYS A 19 2.07 -7.91 12.25
CA CYS A 19 0.96 -8.86 12.36
C CYS A 19 0.43 -9.37 11.02
N GLY A 20 1.00 -8.94 9.89
CA GLY A 20 0.58 -9.35 8.54
C GLY A 20 -0.79 -8.85 8.10
N THR A 21 -1.52 -8.11 8.96
CA THR A 21 -2.83 -7.56 8.61
C THR A 21 -2.70 -6.55 7.49
N LYS A 22 -3.62 -6.59 6.53
CA LYS A 22 -3.71 -5.63 5.42
C LYS A 22 -4.11 -4.25 5.97
N LEU A 23 -3.28 -3.24 5.73
CA LEU A 23 -3.47 -1.89 6.28
C LEU A 23 -4.02 -0.90 5.24
N ALA A 24 -3.38 -0.85 4.08
CA ALA A 24 -3.69 0.12 3.04
C ALA A 24 -3.53 -0.52 1.66
N ILE A 25 -4.28 -0.04 0.68
CA ILE A 25 -4.05 -0.34 -0.73
C ILE A 25 -3.25 0.83 -1.28
N TYR A 26 -2.14 0.54 -1.95
CA TYR A 26 -1.40 1.53 -2.69
C TYR A 26 -1.26 1.07 -4.14
N ASP A 27 -1.19 2.03 -5.04
CA ASP A 27 -0.95 1.78 -6.45
C ASP A 27 0.55 1.90 -6.77
N ASN A 28 1.00 1.32 -7.89
CA ASN A 28 2.39 1.45 -8.35
C ASN A 28 2.78 2.88 -8.76
N THR A 29 1.83 3.79 -8.96
CA THR A 29 2.08 5.23 -9.14
C THR A 29 2.21 6.01 -7.83
N ALA A 30 1.90 5.39 -6.69
CA ALA A 30 1.96 6.08 -5.40
C ALA A 30 3.42 6.31 -4.97
N LEU A 31 3.85 7.56 -5.02
CA LEU A 31 5.11 8.02 -4.42
C LEU A 31 4.92 8.11 -2.89
N LEU A 32 5.25 7.03 -2.19
CA LEU A 32 5.27 6.98 -0.73
C LEU A 32 6.58 7.60 -0.21
N SER A 33 6.74 8.90 -0.38
CA SER A 33 7.95 9.67 -0.01
C SER A 33 8.18 9.82 1.51
N GLY A 34 7.49 9.03 2.34
CA GLY A 34 7.46 9.15 3.80
C GLY A 34 6.34 10.07 4.30
N GLY A 35 6.08 10.05 5.62
CA GLY A 35 5.09 10.92 6.27
C GLY A 35 3.66 10.35 6.34
N ILE A 36 3.41 9.14 5.84
CA ILE A 36 2.13 8.46 5.97
C ILE A 36 2.23 7.44 7.10
N PHE A 37 1.59 7.75 8.23
CA PHE A 37 1.53 6.89 9.40
C PHE A 37 0.17 6.23 9.48
N VAL A 38 0.15 4.90 9.52
CA VAL A 38 -1.05 4.10 9.69
C VAL A 38 -0.96 3.34 11.00
N LYS A 39 -1.96 3.54 11.85
CA LYS A 39 -2.15 2.73 13.04
C LYS A 39 -2.83 1.42 12.67
N CYS A 40 -2.16 0.30 12.91
CA CYS A 40 -2.77 -1.01 12.71
C CYS A 40 -3.90 -1.22 13.74
N LYS A 41 -5.11 -1.58 13.28
CA LYS A 41 -6.23 -1.88 14.20
C LYS A 41 -5.97 -3.11 15.07
N THR A 42 -5.22 -4.09 14.56
CA THR A 42 -4.96 -5.36 15.26
C THR A 42 -3.86 -5.21 16.32
N CYS A 43 -2.65 -4.83 15.90
CA CYS A 43 -1.52 -4.72 16.84
C CYS A 43 -1.43 -3.36 17.53
N LYS A 44 -2.27 -2.39 17.14
CA LYS A 44 -2.32 -1.00 17.67
C LYS A 44 -1.01 -0.22 17.53
N LYS A 45 -0.01 -0.78 16.84
CA LYS A 45 1.25 -0.13 16.53
C LYS A 45 1.08 0.84 15.38
N GLU A 46 1.84 1.92 15.45
CA GLU A 46 1.95 2.91 14.39
C GLU A 46 3.05 2.48 13.41
N ILE A 47 2.74 2.49 12.13
CA ILE A 47 3.64 2.03 11.07
C ILE A 47 3.71 3.12 10.02
N GLU A 48 4.93 3.44 9.63
CA GLU A 48 5.18 4.35 8.53
C GLU A 48 5.16 3.59 7.21
N LEU A 49 4.32 4.05 6.27
CA LEU A 49 4.30 3.53 4.91
C LEU A 49 5.45 4.18 4.13
N LYS A 50 6.62 3.54 4.15
CA LYS A 50 7.78 3.90 3.32
C LYS A 50 7.98 2.84 2.23
N LYS A 51 8.16 3.29 0.99
CA LYS A 51 8.58 2.44 -0.14
C LYS A 51 9.75 3.07 -0.87
#